data_AF-A0A9W7H5C0-F1
#
_entry.id   AF-A0A9W7H5C0-F1
#
_cell.length_a   1.000
_cell.length_b   1.000
_cell.length_c   1.000
_cell.angle_alpha   90.00
_cell.angle_beta   90.00
_cell.angle_gamma   90.00
#
_symmetry.space_group_name_H-M   'P 1'
#
loop_
_entity.id
_entity.type
_entity.pdbx_description
1 polymer ?
#
loop_
_entity_poly.entity_id
_entity_poly.type
_entity_poly.pdbx_seq_one_letter_code
_entity_poly.pdbx_strand_id
1 'polypeptide(L)'
;MQHHFRMEDGVIHVYASESDTVELFPVASSTTFFTDMHHLLKVTSAGNFRSACYHRLRFLEEKFRLHLLVNADREFLAQKSAPHRDFYNIRKVDTHVHHSACMNQKHLLSFIKSKLKKEPDEVVIFRDGKYMTLKEVFESLDLSGYDLNVDLLDVHADKSTFHRFDKFNLKYNPCGQSRLREIFLKHDNLIQGRFLAEVTKQVLSDLETSKYQMAEYRVSIYGRKQSEWDQLASWFINNEIYSETTVWLIQLPRLYNVYKQMGIVKSFQNILDNVFIPLFEVTVDPNSHPQLHVFLKMVVGFDLVDDESKPERRPTKHMPTPAEWTNEFNPAYSYYAYYFYANLYTLNKLRESKGMQTIKLRPHCGEAGDIDHLAAAFLLCNNICHGINLRKPPVLQYLYYLAQIGLAMSPLSNNSLFLDYHRNPFPSFFQRGLNVSLSSDDPLQIHLTKEALVEEYSVAAQVWKLSACDLCEIARNSVYQSGFSHMSKLHWLGNKYFLRGPEGNDIQKTNVPNMRIAFRHETWIDEMQYLYSGRARIPEEIDPAM
;
A
#
# COMPACT_ATOMS: atom_id res chain seq x y z
N MET A 1 -8.59 22.02 23.80
CA MET A 1 -8.99 20.97 24.75
C MET A 1 -7.83 20.02 24.93
N GLN A 2 -7.39 19.83 26.17
CA GLN A 2 -6.29 18.93 26.52
C GLN A 2 -6.87 17.53 26.65
N HIS A 3 -6.93 16.80 25.54
CA HIS A 3 -7.43 15.43 25.51
C HIS A 3 -6.49 14.52 26.30
N HIS A 4 -7.05 13.54 27.00
CA HIS A 4 -6.29 12.50 27.69
C HIS A 4 -6.50 11.16 26.98
N PHE A 5 -5.49 10.29 26.93
CA PHE A 5 -5.63 8.97 26.32
C PHE A 5 -5.04 7.88 27.22
N ARG A 6 -5.58 6.66 27.11
CA ARG A 6 -5.11 5.47 27.83
C ARG A 6 -5.17 4.27 26.91
N MET A 7 -4.16 3.42 26.95
CA MET A 7 -4.14 2.17 26.20
C MET A 7 -4.68 1.04 27.08
N GLU A 8 -5.82 0.48 26.72
CA GLU A 8 -6.52 -0.57 27.46
C GLU A 8 -6.75 -1.75 26.51
N ASP A 9 -6.34 -2.95 26.91
CA ASP A 9 -6.41 -4.17 26.08
C ASP A 9 -5.87 -3.99 24.65
N GLY A 10 -4.85 -3.14 24.49
CA GLY A 10 -4.20 -2.82 23.22
C GLY A 10 -4.98 -1.90 22.29
N VAL A 11 -6.03 -1.24 22.78
CA VAL A 11 -6.75 -0.17 22.08
C VAL A 11 -6.59 1.13 22.86
N ILE A 12 -6.29 2.23 22.18
CA ILE A 12 -6.23 3.55 22.82
C ILE A 12 -7.63 4.17 22.86
N HIS A 13 -8.07 4.45 24.09
CA HIS A 13 -9.28 5.16 24.42
C HIS A 13 -8.97 6.64 24.68
N VAL A 14 -9.80 7.54 24.16
CA VAL A 14 -9.61 8.99 24.24
C VAL A 14 -10.72 9.63 25.06
N TYR A 15 -10.33 10.48 26.01
CA TYR A 15 -11.19 11.16 26.97
C TYR A 15 -11.02 12.68 26.85
N ALA A 16 -12.05 13.44 27.23
CA ALA A 16 -12.00 14.90 27.16
C ALA A 16 -11.01 15.51 28.18
N SER A 17 -10.82 14.86 29.33
CA SER A 17 -9.85 15.18 30.37
C SER A 17 -9.43 13.92 31.14
N GLU A 18 -8.43 14.03 32.02
CA GLU A 18 -7.93 12.91 32.84
C GLU A 18 -8.99 12.34 33.81
N SER A 19 -9.91 13.20 34.29
CA SER A 19 -10.97 12.82 35.24
C SER A 19 -12.21 12.24 34.57
N ASP A 20 -12.33 12.34 33.24
CA ASP A 20 -13.51 11.86 32.53
C ASP A 20 -13.47 10.33 32.39
N THR A 21 -14.64 9.71 32.49
CA THR A 21 -14.83 8.26 32.33
C THR A 21 -15.54 7.91 31.02
N VAL A 22 -16.03 8.90 30.28
CA VAL A 22 -16.75 8.70 29.03
C VAL A 22 -15.78 8.84 27.87
N GLU A 23 -15.63 7.77 27.11
CA GLU A 23 -14.84 7.75 25.90
C GLU A 23 -15.49 8.58 24.79
N LEU A 24 -14.68 9.37 24.08
CA LEU A 24 -15.14 10.23 22.99
C LEU A 24 -15.36 9.49 21.67
N PHE A 25 -14.53 8.49 21.37
CA PHE A 25 -14.49 7.81 20.08
C PHE A 25 -14.55 6.29 20.25
N PRO A 26 -15.65 5.73 20.79
CA PRO A 26 -15.75 4.31 21.06
C PRO A 26 -15.61 3.48 19.77
N VAL A 27 -14.86 2.39 19.87
CA VAL A 27 -14.65 1.43 18.78
C VAL A 27 -15.17 0.04 19.18
N ALA A 28 -15.66 -0.72 18.20
CA ALA A 28 -16.14 -2.08 18.45
C ALA A 28 -15.02 -2.99 18.98
N SER A 29 -15.37 -3.88 19.91
CA SER A 29 -14.42 -4.77 20.58
C SER A 29 -13.89 -5.90 19.66
N SER A 30 -12.74 -6.47 20.03
CA SER A 30 -12.08 -7.55 19.28
C SER A 30 -12.97 -8.77 19.13
N THR A 31 -13.72 -9.11 20.19
CA THR A 31 -14.68 -10.22 20.18
C THR A 31 -15.82 -9.98 19.19
N THR A 32 -16.30 -8.74 19.07
CA THR A 32 -17.33 -8.36 18.10
C THR A 32 -16.78 -8.53 16.67
N PHE A 33 -15.62 -7.95 16.40
CA PHE A 33 -14.95 -8.07 15.11
C PHE A 33 -14.72 -9.55 14.71
N PHE A 34 -14.14 -10.36 15.59
CA PHE A 34 -13.90 -11.77 15.26
C PHE A 34 -15.23 -12.52 15.06
N THR A 35 -16.28 -12.19 15.80
CA THR A 35 -17.62 -12.80 15.60
C THR A 35 -18.18 -12.45 14.22
N ASP A 36 -18.08 -11.20 13.79
CA ASP A 36 -18.54 -10.72 12.48
C ASP A 36 -17.70 -11.31 11.34
N MET A 37 -16.37 -11.41 11.52
CA MET A 37 -15.48 -12.08 10.57
C MET A 37 -15.86 -13.55 10.40
N HIS A 38 -16.14 -14.28 11.49
CA HIS A 38 -16.61 -15.66 11.42
C HIS A 38 -17.96 -15.77 10.72
N HIS A 39 -18.87 -14.82 10.94
CA HIS A 39 -20.15 -14.76 10.24
C HIS A 39 -19.94 -14.57 8.73
N LEU A 40 -19.09 -13.61 8.32
CA LEU A 40 -18.74 -13.38 6.92
C LEU A 40 -18.09 -14.61 6.28
N LEU A 41 -17.19 -15.30 6.97
CA LEU A 41 -16.57 -16.54 6.49
C LEU A 41 -17.59 -17.68 6.32
N LYS A 42 -18.60 -17.76 7.20
CA LYS A 42 -19.71 -18.70 7.07
C LYS A 42 -20.56 -18.39 5.82
N VAL A 43 -20.86 -17.12 5.57
CA VAL A 43 -21.59 -16.68 4.36
C VAL A 43 -20.76 -16.97 3.10
N THR A 44 -19.46 -16.68 3.15
CA THR A 44 -18.52 -16.91 2.03
C THR A 44 -18.39 -18.38 1.65
N SER A 45 -18.50 -19.28 2.62
CA SER A 45 -18.42 -20.73 2.41
C SER A 45 -19.74 -21.39 2.02
N ALA A 46 -20.88 -20.72 2.18
CA ALA A 46 -22.19 -21.27 1.85
C ALA A 46 -22.38 -21.47 0.34
N GLY A 47 -22.77 -22.69 -0.07
CA GLY A 47 -22.80 -23.10 -1.48
C GLY A 47 -23.75 -22.29 -2.36
N ASN A 48 -24.95 -21.97 -1.86
CA ASN A 48 -25.94 -21.15 -2.57
C ASN A 48 -25.42 -19.73 -2.86
N PHE A 49 -24.80 -19.07 -1.88
CA PHE A 49 -24.23 -17.74 -2.06
C PHE A 49 -23.03 -17.75 -3.00
N ARG A 50 -22.17 -18.77 -2.92
CA ARG A 50 -21.04 -18.95 -3.85
C ARG A 50 -21.51 -19.06 -5.29
N SER A 51 -22.49 -19.90 -5.56
CA SER A 51 -23.06 -20.06 -6.91
C SER A 51 -23.70 -18.78 -7.40
N ALA A 52 -24.53 -18.13 -6.56
CA ALA A 52 -25.17 -16.86 -6.91
C ALA A 52 -24.14 -15.77 -7.28
N CYS A 53 -23.15 -15.54 -6.42
CA CYS A 53 -22.12 -14.52 -6.67
C CYS A 53 -21.27 -14.87 -7.90
N TYR A 54 -20.95 -16.14 -8.12
CA TYR A 54 -20.24 -16.58 -9.32
C TYR A 54 -21.01 -16.23 -10.60
N HIS A 55 -22.33 -16.49 -10.63
CA HIS A 55 -23.17 -16.12 -11.76
C HIS A 55 -23.26 -14.61 -11.95
N ARG A 56 -23.37 -13.82 -10.88
CA ARG A 56 -23.36 -12.34 -10.96
C ARG A 56 -22.02 -11.82 -11.51
N LEU A 57 -20.90 -12.32 -11.01
CA LEU A 57 -19.56 -11.92 -11.48
C LEU A 57 -19.35 -12.27 -12.96
N ARG A 58 -19.80 -13.44 -13.41
CA ARG A 58 -19.78 -13.77 -14.84
C ARG A 58 -20.68 -12.86 -15.66
N PHE A 59 -21.88 -12.55 -15.15
CA PHE A 59 -22.79 -11.62 -15.81
C PHE A 59 -22.14 -10.24 -16.00
N LEU A 60 -21.48 -9.71 -14.97
CA LEU A 60 -20.75 -8.43 -15.05
C LEU A 60 -19.68 -8.44 -16.15
N GLU A 61 -18.90 -9.52 -16.21
CA GLU A 61 -17.84 -9.70 -17.21
C GLU A 61 -18.41 -9.73 -18.64
N GLU A 62 -19.45 -10.53 -18.88
CA GLU A 62 -20.08 -10.62 -20.22
C GLU A 62 -20.81 -9.32 -20.59
N LYS A 63 -21.43 -8.62 -19.63
CA LYS A 63 -22.08 -7.32 -19.85
C LYS A 63 -21.06 -6.28 -20.32
N PHE A 64 -19.86 -6.25 -19.74
CA PHE A 64 -18.78 -5.36 -20.20
C PHE A 64 -18.25 -5.74 -21.58
N ARG A 65 -18.10 -7.03 -21.89
CA ARG A 65 -17.72 -7.47 -23.24
C ARG A 65 -18.74 -7.05 -24.29
N LEU A 66 -20.03 -7.22 -24.00
CA LEU A 66 -21.10 -6.76 -24.88
C LEU A 66 -21.04 -5.23 -25.07
N HIS A 67 -20.82 -4.47 -24.00
CA HIS A 67 -20.62 -3.02 -24.08
C HIS A 67 -19.47 -2.66 -25.02
N LEU A 68 -18.32 -3.31 -24.90
CA LEU A 68 -17.18 -3.07 -25.79
C LEU A 68 -17.51 -3.40 -27.25
N LEU A 69 -18.20 -4.51 -27.52
CA LEU A 69 -18.60 -4.88 -28.90
C LEU A 69 -19.49 -3.82 -29.57
N VAL A 70 -20.29 -3.09 -28.79
CA VAL A 70 -21.24 -2.09 -29.31
C VAL A 70 -20.65 -0.67 -29.28
N ASN A 71 -19.78 -0.36 -28.32
CA ASN A 71 -19.41 1.01 -27.99
C ASN A 71 -17.91 1.34 -28.08
N ALA A 72 -17.02 0.36 -28.29
CA ALA A 72 -15.57 0.62 -28.28
C ALA A 72 -15.14 1.71 -29.28
N ASP A 73 -15.70 1.70 -30.50
CA ASP A 73 -15.39 2.73 -31.50
C ASP A 73 -15.88 4.12 -31.07
N ARG A 74 -17.03 4.19 -30.40
CA ARG A 74 -17.59 5.45 -29.87
C ARG A 74 -16.77 5.98 -28.70
N GLU A 75 -16.29 5.09 -27.82
CA GLU A 75 -15.36 5.45 -26.75
C GLU A 75 -14.06 6.02 -27.34
N PHE A 76 -13.50 5.36 -28.35
CA PHE A 76 -12.31 5.83 -29.04
C PHE A 76 -12.50 7.19 -29.71
N LEU A 77 -13.62 7.41 -30.41
CA LEU A 77 -13.95 8.71 -31.01
C LEU A 77 -14.13 9.80 -29.95
N ALA A 78 -14.71 9.47 -28.79
CA ALA A 78 -14.84 10.41 -27.68
C ALA A 78 -13.49 10.81 -27.08
N GLN A 79 -12.50 9.91 -27.00
CA GLN A 79 -11.14 10.29 -26.58
C GLN A 79 -10.51 11.27 -27.58
N LYS A 80 -10.74 11.09 -28.89
CA LYS A 80 -10.23 12.02 -29.91
C LYS A 80 -10.83 13.43 -29.81
N SER A 81 -12.02 13.59 -29.22
CA SER A 81 -12.61 14.91 -29.00
C SER A 81 -12.10 15.62 -27.73
N ALA A 82 -11.20 14.99 -26.97
CA ALA A 82 -10.43 15.60 -25.87
C ALA A 82 -9.00 15.92 -26.33
N PRO A 83 -8.78 17.01 -27.11
CA PRO A 83 -7.45 17.34 -27.60
C PRO A 83 -6.47 17.57 -26.43
N HIS A 84 -5.20 17.25 -26.63
CA HIS A 84 -4.11 17.34 -25.63
C HIS A 84 -4.17 16.33 -24.48
N ARG A 85 -5.12 15.39 -24.46
CA ARG A 85 -5.14 14.31 -23.47
C ARG A 85 -4.96 12.95 -24.13
N ASP A 86 -3.98 12.23 -23.63
CA ASP A 86 -3.68 10.85 -23.95
C ASP A 86 -3.17 10.13 -22.70
N PHE A 87 -2.75 8.88 -22.85
CA PHE A 87 -2.22 8.08 -21.75
C PHE A 87 -0.98 8.71 -21.07
N TYR A 88 -0.14 9.44 -21.80
CA TYR A 88 1.06 10.10 -21.26
C TYR A 88 0.73 11.40 -20.52
N ASN A 89 -0.38 12.06 -20.87
CA ASN A 89 -0.76 13.35 -20.31
C ASN A 89 -1.88 13.30 -19.24
N ILE A 90 -2.30 12.12 -18.82
CA ILE A 90 -3.16 11.93 -17.65
C ILE A 90 -2.32 11.58 -16.42
N ARG A 91 -2.77 12.00 -15.23
CA ARG A 91 -2.09 11.62 -13.99
C ARG A 91 -2.37 10.17 -13.65
N LYS A 92 -1.33 9.48 -13.19
CA LYS A 92 -1.37 8.12 -12.69
C LYS A 92 -0.50 8.04 -11.44
N VAL A 93 -1.00 7.32 -10.46
CA VAL A 93 -0.34 7.15 -9.17
C VAL A 93 0.13 5.72 -9.08
N ASP A 94 1.41 5.53 -8.77
CA ASP A 94 1.89 4.24 -8.32
C ASP A 94 1.40 4.00 -6.89
N THR A 95 0.29 3.30 -6.78
CA THR A 95 -0.44 3.09 -5.51
C THR A 95 0.22 2.06 -4.61
N HIS A 96 1.20 1.31 -5.12
CA HIS A 96 1.90 0.29 -4.36
C HIS A 96 3.38 0.18 -4.74
N VAL A 97 4.25 0.84 -3.95
CA VAL A 97 5.71 0.77 -4.09
C VAL A 97 6.41 0.75 -2.73
N HIS A 98 7.40 -0.12 -2.58
CA HIS A 98 8.31 -0.12 -1.44
C HIS A 98 9.46 0.88 -1.66
N HIS A 99 9.66 1.81 -0.71
CA HIS A 99 10.68 2.87 -0.83
C HIS A 99 12.09 2.32 -1.06
N SER A 100 12.47 1.26 -0.33
CA SER A 100 13.81 0.66 -0.47
C SER A 100 14.08 0.06 -1.85
N ALA A 101 13.05 -0.15 -2.66
CA ALA A 101 13.14 -0.68 -4.02
C ALA A 101 12.67 0.32 -5.09
N CYS A 102 12.44 1.59 -4.75
CA CYS A 102 11.79 2.56 -5.66
C CYS A 102 12.64 3.01 -6.87
N MET A 103 13.83 2.46 -7.04
CA MET A 103 14.82 2.85 -8.06
C MET A 103 15.18 1.63 -8.89
N ASN A 104 15.52 1.80 -10.16
CA ASN A 104 15.99 0.67 -10.96
C ASN A 104 17.45 0.31 -10.65
N GLN A 105 17.86 -0.88 -11.07
CA GLN A 105 19.18 -1.45 -10.78
C GLN A 105 20.32 -0.60 -11.34
N LYS A 106 20.14 -0.04 -12.54
CA LYS A 106 21.13 0.81 -13.20
C LYS A 106 21.36 2.11 -12.42
N HIS A 107 20.30 2.70 -11.87
CA HIS A 107 20.38 3.89 -11.03
C HIS A 107 21.13 3.59 -9.74
N LEU A 108 20.73 2.55 -8.99
CA LEU A 108 21.41 2.16 -7.75
C LEU A 108 22.90 1.85 -7.98
N LEU A 109 23.22 1.08 -9.02
CA LEU A 109 24.59 0.77 -9.40
C LEU A 109 25.41 2.04 -9.68
N SER A 110 24.84 2.96 -10.47
CA SER A 110 25.50 4.22 -10.83
C SER A 110 25.73 5.10 -9.59
N PHE A 111 24.78 5.09 -8.66
CA PHE A 111 24.90 5.79 -7.38
C PHE A 111 26.03 5.22 -6.53
N ILE A 112 26.07 3.89 -6.33
CA ILE A 112 27.12 3.20 -5.58
C ILE A 112 28.50 3.49 -6.19
N LYS A 113 28.63 3.38 -7.52
CA LYS A 113 29.88 3.71 -8.23
C LYS A 113 30.30 5.17 -8.02
N SER A 114 29.34 6.09 -8.06
CA SER A 114 29.61 7.52 -7.83
C SER A 114 30.14 7.76 -6.42
N LYS A 115 29.54 7.14 -5.40
CA LYS A 115 29.98 7.25 -4.01
C LYS A 115 31.35 6.65 -3.77
N LEU A 116 31.62 5.46 -4.30
CA LEU A 116 32.93 4.83 -4.20
C LEU A 116 34.03 5.67 -4.88
N LYS A 117 33.71 6.40 -5.95
CA LYS A 117 34.66 7.29 -6.64
C LYS A 117 34.89 8.62 -5.93
N LYS A 118 33.83 9.23 -5.39
CA LYS A 118 33.88 10.60 -4.86
C LYS A 118 34.21 10.66 -3.37
N GLU A 119 33.78 9.65 -2.61
CA GLU A 119 33.85 9.62 -1.15
C GLU A 119 34.33 8.25 -0.64
N PRO A 120 35.50 7.73 -1.08
CA PRO A 120 36.00 6.40 -0.72
C PRO A 120 36.37 6.27 0.76
N ASP A 121 36.86 7.35 1.38
CA ASP A 121 37.41 7.34 2.74
C ASP A 121 36.35 7.63 3.82
N GLU A 122 35.09 7.78 3.42
CA GLU A 122 33.98 7.99 4.34
C GLU A 122 33.77 6.76 5.23
N VAL A 123 33.65 6.95 6.54
CA VAL A 123 33.34 5.88 7.50
C VAL A 123 31.85 5.54 7.42
N VAL A 124 31.52 4.32 6.97
CA VAL A 124 30.13 3.95 6.64
C VAL A 124 29.52 2.87 7.52
N ILE A 125 30.35 2.05 8.18
CA ILE A 125 29.86 0.95 9.01
C ILE A 125 30.82 0.67 10.18
N PHE A 126 30.27 0.22 11.31
CA PHE A 126 31.04 -0.31 12.43
C PHE A 126 30.76 -1.80 12.55
N ARG A 127 31.77 -2.64 12.34
CA ARG A 127 31.63 -4.10 12.41
C ARG A 127 32.92 -4.74 12.87
N ASP A 128 32.80 -5.86 13.57
CA ASP A 128 33.94 -6.65 14.05
C ASP A 128 34.94 -5.82 14.90
N GLY A 129 34.41 -4.85 15.65
CA GLY A 129 35.19 -3.94 16.51
C GLY A 129 35.91 -2.80 15.79
N LYS A 130 35.75 -2.65 14.47
CA LYS A 130 36.42 -1.61 13.67
C LYS A 130 35.41 -0.75 12.89
N TYR A 131 35.70 0.55 12.82
CA TYR A 131 35.07 1.46 11.87
C TYR A 131 35.70 1.26 10.49
N MET A 132 34.88 0.94 9.49
CA MET A 132 35.35 0.71 8.13
C MET A 132 34.95 1.86 7.20
N THR A 133 35.88 2.29 6.36
CA THR A 133 35.57 3.23 5.28
C THR A 133 34.82 2.54 4.14
N LEU A 134 34.17 3.32 3.26
CA LEU A 134 33.49 2.76 2.09
C LEU A 134 34.45 1.92 1.25
N LYS A 135 35.67 2.41 1.03
CA LYS A 135 36.73 1.67 0.33
C LYS A 135 37.09 0.37 1.05
N GLU A 136 37.34 0.41 2.36
CA GLU A 136 37.67 -0.80 3.14
C GLU A 136 36.55 -1.84 3.12
N VAL A 137 35.28 -1.41 3.09
CA VAL A 137 34.13 -2.32 2.96
C VAL A 137 34.18 -3.05 1.62
N PHE A 138 34.40 -2.33 0.51
CA PHE A 138 34.48 -2.92 -0.82
C PHE A 138 35.69 -3.84 -0.97
N GLU A 139 36.86 -3.45 -0.44
CA GLU A 139 38.06 -4.30 -0.40
C GLU A 139 37.83 -5.58 0.43
N SER A 140 37.11 -5.49 1.56
CA SER A 140 36.80 -6.67 2.39
C SER A 140 35.85 -7.67 1.73
N LEU A 141 35.12 -7.24 0.71
CA LEU A 141 34.18 -8.05 -0.06
C LEU A 141 34.81 -8.59 -1.35
N ASP A 142 36.09 -8.28 -1.61
CA ASP A 142 36.79 -8.56 -2.87
C ASP A 142 36.07 -7.95 -4.09
N LEU A 143 35.54 -6.73 -3.91
CA LEU A 143 34.79 -5.99 -4.93
C LEU A 143 35.50 -4.70 -5.30
N SER A 144 35.74 -4.46 -6.59
CA SER A 144 36.22 -3.17 -7.09
C SER A 144 35.12 -2.38 -7.80
N GLY A 145 35.23 -1.06 -7.82
CA GLY A 145 34.29 -0.19 -8.54
C GLY A 145 34.22 -0.43 -10.05
N TYR A 146 35.27 -1.03 -10.62
CA TYR A 146 35.32 -1.42 -12.03
C TYR A 146 34.50 -2.69 -12.29
N ASP A 147 34.56 -3.66 -11.37
CA ASP A 147 33.91 -4.97 -11.51
C ASP A 147 32.40 -4.92 -11.24
N LEU A 148 31.93 -3.90 -10.52
CA LEU A 148 30.50 -3.70 -10.26
C LEU A 148 29.72 -3.56 -11.57
N ASN A 149 28.82 -4.50 -11.83
CA ASN A 149 27.84 -4.44 -12.92
C ASN A 149 26.47 -4.87 -12.39
N VAL A 150 25.45 -4.82 -13.25
CA VAL A 150 24.06 -5.13 -12.85
C VAL A 150 23.94 -6.59 -12.40
N ASP A 151 24.60 -7.53 -13.08
CA ASP A 151 24.55 -8.95 -12.73
C ASP A 151 25.19 -9.22 -11.36
N LEU A 152 26.34 -8.60 -11.09
CA LEU A 152 27.04 -8.70 -9.81
C LEU A 152 26.27 -8.01 -8.68
N LEU A 153 25.42 -7.02 -8.98
CA LEU A 153 24.55 -6.41 -7.99
C LEU A 153 23.51 -7.41 -7.46
N ASP A 154 23.13 -8.41 -8.27
CA ASP A 154 22.22 -9.52 -7.94
C ASP A 154 20.94 -9.11 -7.19
N VAL A 155 20.35 -7.98 -7.61
CA VAL A 155 19.12 -7.44 -7.02
C VAL A 155 17.87 -7.79 -7.85
N HIS A 156 18.01 -8.33 -9.05
CA HIS A 156 16.87 -8.70 -9.89
C HIS A 156 16.21 -10.00 -9.40
N ALA A 157 14.88 -10.06 -9.41
CA ALA A 157 14.14 -11.29 -9.21
C ALA A 157 14.27 -12.19 -10.44
N ASP A 158 14.51 -13.48 -10.21
CA ASP A 158 14.72 -14.48 -11.25
C ASP A 158 13.80 -15.70 -11.02
N LYS A 159 13.88 -16.70 -11.91
CA LYS A 159 13.09 -17.95 -11.79
C LYS A 159 13.23 -18.66 -10.44
N SER A 160 14.35 -18.46 -9.75
CA SER A 160 14.62 -19.08 -8.46
C SER A 160 13.89 -18.40 -7.29
N THR A 161 13.32 -17.21 -7.51
CA THR A 161 12.51 -16.46 -6.53
C THR A 161 11.04 -16.87 -6.51
N PHE A 162 10.57 -17.58 -7.55
CA PHE A 162 9.19 -18.06 -7.62
C PHE A 162 8.88 -19.03 -6.48
N HIS A 163 7.83 -18.72 -5.71
CA HIS A 163 7.45 -19.35 -4.44
C HIS A 163 8.51 -19.32 -3.33
N ARG A 164 9.55 -18.48 -3.47
CA ARG A 164 10.67 -18.36 -2.54
C ARG A 164 10.83 -16.93 -2.07
N PHE A 165 9.88 -16.50 -1.23
CA PHE A 165 9.87 -15.16 -0.62
C PHE A 165 11.14 -14.88 0.22
N ASP A 166 11.74 -15.93 0.80
CA ASP A 166 13.03 -15.86 1.47
C ASP A 166 14.15 -15.42 0.52
N LYS A 167 14.22 -15.99 -0.68
CA LYS A 167 15.18 -15.60 -1.71
C LYS A 167 14.89 -14.20 -2.26
N PHE A 168 13.62 -13.85 -2.42
CA PHE A 168 13.24 -12.50 -2.82
C PHE A 168 13.72 -11.45 -1.81
N ASN A 169 13.55 -11.71 -0.51
CA ASN A 169 14.08 -10.83 0.53
C ASN A 169 15.60 -10.64 0.48
N LEU A 170 16.34 -11.66 0.03
CA LEU A 170 17.78 -11.57 -0.15
C LEU A 170 18.17 -10.65 -1.32
N LYS A 171 17.28 -10.43 -2.29
CA LYS A 171 17.50 -9.49 -3.41
C LYS A 171 17.48 -8.01 -2.99
N TYR A 172 17.13 -7.70 -1.74
CA TYR A 172 17.41 -6.38 -1.17
C TYR A 172 18.85 -6.20 -0.73
N ASN A 173 19.70 -7.24 -0.78
CA ASN A 173 21.11 -7.16 -0.44
C ASN A 173 21.94 -6.97 -1.72
N PRO A 174 22.45 -5.76 -2.01
CA PRO A 174 23.32 -5.55 -3.16
C PRO A 174 24.54 -6.48 -3.07
N CYS A 175 24.87 -7.13 -4.19
CA CYS A 175 25.91 -8.15 -4.31
C CYS A 175 25.74 -9.34 -3.33
N GLY A 176 24.51 -9.59 -2.86
CA GLY A 176 24.23 -10.58 -1.82
C GLY A 176 24.71 -10.16 -0.42
N GLN A 177 25.19 -8.92 -0.24
CA GLN A 177 25.84 -8.46 0.98
C GLN A 177 24.93 -7.58 1.83
N SER A 178 24.59 -8.07 3.03
CA SER A 178 23.81 -7.31 4.02
C SER A 178 24.45 -5.98 4.42
N ARG A 179 25.80 -5.91 4.40
CA ARG A 179 26.56 -4.68 4.66
C ARG A 179 26.19 -3.57 3.69
N LEU A 180 26.09 -3.87 2.40
CA LEU A 180 25.75 -2.89 1.38
C LEU A 180 24.29 -2.44 1.49
N ARG A 181 23.38 -3.33 1.89
CA ARG A 181 21.99 -2.96 2.19
C ARG A 181 21.90 -1.99 3.36
N GLU A 182 22.63 -2.26 4.43
CA GLU A 182 22.68 -1.39 5.61
C GLU A 182 23.20 0.01 5.24
N ILE A 183 24.27 0.08 4.45
CA ILE A 183 24.90 1.35 4.06
C ILE A 183 24.02 2.16 3.10
N PHE A 184 23.47 1.53 2.06
CA PHE A 184 22.81 2.24 0.95
C PHE A 184 21.28 2.26 1.02
N LEU A 185 20.65 1.28 1.69
CA LEU A 185 19.20 1.03 1.63
C LEU A 185 18.51 1.03 3.01
N LYS A 186 19.19 1.52 4.05
CA LYS A 186 18.60 1.74 5.39
C LYS A 186 18.83 3.17 5.85
N HIS A 187 17.81 3.73 6.51
CA HIS A 187 17.90 5.06 7.13
C HIS A 187 18.54 5.00 8.53
N ASP A 188 18.25 3.94 9.28
CA ASP A 188 18.85 3.68 10.59
C ASP A 188 20.17 2.91 10.40
N ASN A 189 21.26 3.66 10.22
CA ASN A 189 22.63 3.15 10.08
C ASN A 189 23.65 4.17 10.63
N LEU A 190 24.95 3.83 10.58
CA LEU A 190 26.01 4.65 11.16
C LEU A 190 26.07 6.08 10.59
N ILE A 191 25.83 6.25 9.29
CA ILE A 191 25.83 7.55 8.60
C ILE A 191 24.42 8.19 8.58
N GLN A 192 23.54 7.76 9.48
CA GLN A 192 22.20 8.30 9.67
C GLN A 192 21.38 8.35 8.37
N GLY A 193 21.56 7.35 7.50
CA GLY A 193 20.80 7.22 6.28
C GLY A 193 21.15 8.22 5.19
N ARG A 194 22.29 8.93 5.28
CA ARG A 194 22.73 9.94 4.31
C ARG A 194 22.66 9.43 2.85
N PHE A 195 23.22 8.26 2.59
CA PHE A 195 23.21 7.69 1.23
C PHE A 195 21.82 7.33 0.73
N LEU A 196 20.95 6.78 1.59
CA LEU A 196 19.57 6.49 1.22
C LEU A 196 18.80 7.80 0.93
N ALA A 197 19.02 8.85 1.72
CA ALA A 197 18.40 10.14 1.49
C ALA A 197 18.83 10.77 0.16
N GLU A 198 20.13 10.71 -0.14
CA GLU A 198 20.67 11.24 -1.39
C GLU A 198 20.13 10.53 -2.63
N VAL A 199 20.05 9.20 -2.63
CA VAL A 199 19.45 8.47 -3.76
C VAL A 199 17.95 8.71 -3.84
N THR A 200 17.26 8.83 -2.69
CA THR A 200 15.83 9.19 -2.65
C THR A 200 15.59 10.54 -3.31
N LYS A 201 16.42 11.55 -3.03
CA LYS A 201 16.31 12.87 -3.69
C LYS A 201 16.47 12.79 -5.22
N GLN A 202 17.37 11.93 -5.71
CA GLN A 202 17.52 11.72 -7.15
C GLN A 202 16.26 11.09 -7.76
N VAL A 203 15.68 10.09 -7.08
CA VAL A 203 14.43 9.45 -7.52
C VAL A 203 13.26 10.45 -7.53
N LEU A 204 13.12 11.26 -6.47
CA LEU A 204 12.08 12.28 -6.40
C LEU A 204 12.22 13.33 -7.52
N SER A 205 13.44 13.79 -7.80
CA SER A 205 13.70 14.73 -8.89
C SER A 205 13.38 14.14 -10.28
N ASP A 206 13.69 12.86 -10.49
CA ASP A 206 13.31 12.15 -11.72
C ASP A 206 11.78 12.03 -11.86
N LEU A 207 11.07 11.77 -10.75
CA LEU A 207 9.60 11.67 -10.72
C LEU A 207 8.94 13.01 -11.04
N GLU A 208 9.42 14.10 -10.43
CA GLU A 208 8.96 15.47 -10.71
C GLU A 208 9.14 15.86 -12.18
N THR A 209 10.26 15.43 -12.79
CA THR A 209 10.53 15.65 -14.21
C THR A 209 9.52 14.93 -15.11
N SER A 210 9.06 13.73 -14.71
CA SER A 210 8.04 12.99 -15.48
C SER A 210 6.66 13.65 -15.44
N LYS A 211 6.39 14.48 -14.40
CA LYS A 211 5.18 15.30 -14.21
C LYS A 211 3.86 14.52 -14.02
N TYR A 212 3.60 13.49 -14.82
CA TYR A 212 2.32 12.74 -14.89
C TYR A 212 2.29 11.48 -14.03
N GLN A 213 3.44 11.07 -13.50
CA GLN A 213 3.57 9.95 -12.57
C GLN A 213 3.71 10.49 -11.15
N MET A 214 2.89 9.97 -10.24
CA MET A 214 2.98 10.20 -8.81
C MET A 214 3.25 8.87 -8.09
N ALA A 215 3.72 8.90 -6.85
CA ALA A 215 4.03 7.69 -6.10
C ALA A 215 3.54 7.73 -4.65
N GLU A 216 3.16 6.56 -4.15
CA GLU A 216 2.87 6.31 -2.73
C GLU A 216 3.90 5.35 -2.15
N TYR A 217 5.01 5.88 -1.65
CA TYR A 217 6.11 5.08 -1.16
C TYR A 217 5.86 4.55 0.26
N ARG A 218 6.24 3.30 0.50
CA ARG A 218 6.17 2.67 1.83
C ARG A 218 7.51 2.71 2.54
N VAL A 219 7.52 3.28 3.74
CA VAL A 219 8.68 3.29 4.65
C VAL A 219 8.35 2.53 5.92
N SER A 220 9.33 1.79 6.45
CA SER A 220 9.07 0.85 7.55
C SER A 220 9.19 1.49 8.93
N ILE A 221 8.24 1.16 9.80
CA ILE A 221 8.41 1.16 11.25
C ILE A 221 8.21 -0.27 11.73
N TYR A 222 9.07 -0.75 12.62
CA TYR A 222 9.08 -2.15 13.04
C TYR A 222 8.33 -2.36 14.37
N GLY A 223 8.08 -1.28 15.12
CA GLY A 223 7.41 -1.34 16.41
C GLY A 223 8.28 -1.98 17.50
N ARG A 224 9.61 -1.88 17.37
CA ARG A 224 10.56 -2.41 18.37
C ARG A 224 10.81 -1.42 19.50
N LYS A 225 10.74 -0.12 19.21
CA LYS A 225 10.94 0.99 20.15
C LYS A 225 10.07 2.17 19.74
N GLN A 226 9.55 2.92 20.71
CA GLN A 226 8.80 4.17 20.46
C GLN A 226 9.63 5.21 19.69
N SER A 227 10.95 5.25 19.92
CA SER A 227 11.86 6.19 19.25
C SER A 227 11.97 6.01 17.74
N GLU A 228 11.48 4.91 17.17
CA GLU A 228 11.51 4.67 15.71
C GLU A 228 10.76 5.78 14.95
N TRP A 229 9.67 6.33 15.51
CA TRP A 229 8.93 7.42 14.89
C TRP A 229 9.73 8.72 14.80
N ASP A 230 10.33 9.14 15.91
CA ASP A 230 11.14 10.36 15.95
C ASP A 230 12.39 10.22 15.09
N GLN A 231 13.06 9.06 15.13
CA GLN A 231 14.22 8.79 14.27
C GLN A 231 13.86 8.88 12.78
N LEU A 232 12.74 8.28 12.37
CA LEU A 232 12.28 8.34 10.99
C LEU A 232 11.90 9.78 10.61
N ALA A 233 11.15 10.49 11.46
CA ALA A 233 10.76 11.87 11.21
C ALA A 233 11.99 12.80 11.10
N SER A 234 12.96 12.66 12.01
CA SER A 234 14.24 13.39 11.93
C SER A 234 14.97 13.09 10.63
N TRP A 235 15.00 11.84 10.17
CA TRP A 235 15.63 11.50 8.91
C TRP A 235 14.97 12.23 7.72
N PHE A 236 13.63 12.28 7.67
CA PHE A 236 12.90 13.03 6.64
C PHE A 236 13.18 14.53 6.67
N ILE A 237 13.08 15.15 7.86
CA ILE A 237 13.20 16.60 8.01
C ILE A 237 14.65 17.05 7.82
N ASN A 238 15.61 16.41 8.48
CA ASN A 238 17.02 16.81 8.40
C ASN A 238 17.61 16.62 7.00
N ASN A 239 17.07 15.67 6.23
CA ASN A 239 17.46 15.47 4.85
C ASN A 239 16.53 16.18 3.86
N GLU A 240 15.55 16.98 4.27
CA GLU A 240 14.64 17.70 3.34
C GLU A 240 13.99 16.78 2.30
N ILE A 241 13.51 15.60 2.72
CA ILE A 241 12.87 14.63 1.84
C ILE A 241 11.39 15.02 1.67
N TYR A 242 11.10 15.75 0.60
CA TYR A 242 9.76 16.21 0.24
C TYR A 242 9.61 16.30 -1.28
N SER A 243 8.41 15.99 -1.79
CA SER A 243 8.03 16.23 -3.18
C SER A 243 6.51 16.36 -3.27
N GLU A 244 6.01 17.24 -4.15
CA GLU A 244 4.57 17.36 -4.45
C GLU A 244 4.01 16.13 -5.19
N THR A 245 4.89 15.33 -5.79
CA THR A 245 4.54 14.14 -6.56
C THR A 245 4.50 12.86 -5.74
N THR A 246 4.81 12.93 -4.44
CA THR A 246 4.98 11.77 -3.57
C THR A 246 4.27 11.96 -2.25
N VAL A 247 3.66 10.88 -1.77
CA VAL A 247 3.16 10.75 -0.40
C VAL A 247 3.63 9.42 0.20
N TRP A 248 3.49 9.27 1.52
CA TRP A 248 4.11 8.16 2.24
C TRP A 248 3.09 7.29 2.97
N LEU A 249 3.33 5.98 2.94
CA LEU A 249 2.67 5.02 3.80
C LEU A 249 3.68 4.45 4.80
N ILE A 250 3.23 4.22 6.02
CA ILE A 250 4.02 3.53 7.03
C ILE A 250 3.70 2.05 6.94
N GLN A 251 4.69 1.22 6.65
CA GLN A 251 4.53 -0.22 6.63
C GLN A 251 5.07 -0.84 7.91
N LEU A 252 4.28 -1.73 8.52
CA LEU A 252 4.72 -2.54 9.65
C LEU A 252 4.85 -4.01 9.24
N PRO A 253 6.09 -4.55 9.22
CA PRO A 253 6.30 -5.98 9.06
C PRO A 253 5.74 -6.77 10.24
N ARG A 254 4.94 -7.81 9.96
CA ARG A 254 4.35 -8.69 10.99
C ARG A 254 5.39 -9.67 11.55
N LEU A 255 6.37 -9.17 12.31
CA LEU A 255 7.54 -9.91 12.76
C LEU A 255 7.63 -10.07 14.29
N TYR A 256 6.50 -10.04 15.00
CA TYR A 256 6.48 -10.18 16.47
C TYR A 256 7.28 -11.38 16.98
N ASN A 257 7.12 -12.55 16.35
CA ASN A 257 7.83 -13.77 16.74
C ASN A 257 9.36 -13.61 16.70
N VAL A 258 9.89 -12.87 15.73
CA VAL A 258 11.33 -12.59 15.63
C VAL A 258 11.79 -11.71 16.79
N TYR A 259 11.06 -10.61 17.05
CA TYR A 259 11.40 -9.69 18.14
C TYR A 259 11.23 -10.31 19.52
N LYS A 260 10.26 -11.21 19.66
CA LYS A 260 10.01 -11.99 20.85
C LYS A 260 11.16 -12.97 21.14
N GLN A 261 11.64 -13.69 20.13
CA GLN A 261 12.80 -14.57 20.25
C GLN A 261 14.09 -13.80 20.57
N MET A 262 14.25 -12.60 20.04
CA MET A 262 15.37 -11.71 20.37
C MET A 262 15.27 -11.07 21.76
N GLY A 263 14.16 -11.25 22.48
CA GLY A 263 13.92 -10.62 23.79
C GLY A 263 13.70 -9.10 23.74
N ILE A 264 13.45 -8.54 22.54
CA ILE A 264 13.24 -7.10 22.34
C ILE A 264 11.84 -6.70 22.84
N VAL A 265 10.84 -7.56 22.63
CA VAL A 265 9.46 -7.37 23.07
C VAL A 265 9.00 -8.50 23.97
N LYS A 266 8.16 -8.20 24.97
CA LYS A 266 7.66 -9.18 25.94
C LYS A 266 6.27 -9.71 25.58
N SER A 267 5.43 -8.89 24.96
CA SER A 267 4.09 -9.26 24.50
C SER A 267 3.74 -8.49 23.22
N PHE A 268 2.65 -8.86 22.56
CA PHE A 268 2.19 -8.11 21.39
C PHE A 268 1.81 -6.66 21.73
N GLN A 269 1.38 -6.41 22.97
CA GLN A 269 1.11 -5.06 23.49
C GLN A 269 2.30 -4.11 23.25
N ASN A 270 3.54 -4.58 23.44
CA ASN A 270 4.70 -3.71 23.25
C ASN A 270 4.83 -3.19 21.82
N ILE A 271 4.43 -3.96 20.81
CA ILE A 271 4.43 -3.48 19.43
C ILE A 271 3.37 -2.38 19.26
N LEU A 272 2.17 -2.58 19.81
CA LEU A 272 1.11 -1.58 19.76
C LEU A 272 1.50 -0.30 20.49
N ASP A 273 2.12 -0.41 21.68
CA ASP A 273 2.65 0.71 22.45
C ASP A 273 3.66 1.51 21.61
N ASN A 274 4.64 0.80 21.02
CA ASN A 274 5.72 1.41 20.24
C ASN A 274 5.22 2.11 18.97
N VAL A 275 4.11 1.63 18.40
CA VAL A 275 3.55 2.17 17.15
C VAL A 275 2.57 3.30 17.42
N PHE A 276 1.64 3.13 18.36
CA PHE A 276 0.51 4.03 18.51
C PHE A 276 0.73 5.13 19.53
N ILE A 277 1.39 4.88 20.66
CA ILE A 277 1.56 5.91 21.71
C ILE A 277 2.20 7.19 21.15
N PRO A 278 3.32 7.15 20.41
CA PRO A 278 3.93 8.37 19.85
C PRO A 278 3.00 9.14 18.90
N LEU A 279 2.11 8.44 18.19
CA LEU A 279 1.13 9.07 17.30
C LEU A 279 0.02 9.79 18.06
N PHE A 280 -0.39 9.29 19.22
CA PHE A 280 -1.35 9.97 20.09
C PHE A 280 -0.69 11.14 20.82
N GLU A 281 0.52 10.98 21.34
CA GLU A 281 1.30 12.05 22.00
C GLU A 281 1.42 13.29 21.09
N VAL A 282 1.91 13.10 19.85
CA VAL A 282 2.06 14.20 18.88
C VAL A 282 0.73 14.79 18.40
N THR A 283 -0.36 14.00 18.44
CA THR A 283 -1.69 14.50 18.06
C THR A 283 -2.30 15.33 19.20
N VAL A 284 -2.10 14.93 20.45
CA VAL A 284 -2.56 15.68 21.62
C VAL A 284 -1.78 16.99 21.74
N ASP A 285 -0.46 16.92 21.72
CA ASP A 285 0.47 18.05 21.77
C ASP A 285 1.53 17.96 20.65
N PRO A 286 1.38 18.72 19.56
CA PRO A 286 2.38 18.76 18.48
C PRO A 286 3.81 19.13 18.91
N ASN A 287 4.00 19.79 20.06
CA ASN A 287 5.33 20.16 20.55
C ASN A 287 6.08 19.01 21.21
N SER A 288 5.39 17.93 21.58
CA SER A 288 6.04 16.72 22.13
C SER A 288 6.94 16.03 21.09
N HIS A 289 6.50 16.00 19.82
CA HIS A 289 7.26 15.46 18.69
C HIS A 289 7.17 16.39 17.47
N PRO A 290 7.88 17.53 17.44
CA PRO A 290 7.67 18.58 16.45
C PRO A 290 8.00 18.14 15.02
N GLN A 291 9.09 17.37 14.85
CA GLN A 291 9.46 16.84 13.52
C GLN A 291 8.48 15.76 13.06
N LEU A 292 8.00 14.91 13.96
CA LEU A 292 6.96 13.92 13.68
C LEU A 292 5.65 14.59 13.24
N HIS A 293 5.24 15.67 13.89
CA HIS A 293 4.05 16.42 13.50
C HIS A 293 4.12 16.89 12.04
N VAL A 294 5.29 17.41 11.61
CA VAL A 294 5.50 17.84 10.23
C VAL A 294 5.52 16.63 9.28
N PHE A 295 6.24 15.57 9.64
CA PHE A 295 6.30 14.34 8.84
C PHE A 295 4.91 13.73 8.59
N LEU A 296 4.05 13.67 9.61
CA LEU A 296 2.70 13.12 9.50
C LEU A 296 1.77 13.89 8.54
N LYS A 297 2.13 15.10 8.10
CA LYS A 297 1.39 15.81 7.02
C LYS A 297 1.62 15.17 5.65
N MET A 298 2.67 14.36 5.50
CA MET A 298 2.96 13.64 4.25
C MET A 298 2.55 12.16 4.32
N VAL A 299 2.20 11.67 5.52
CA VAL A 299 1.77 10.28 5.73
C VAL A 299 0.28 10.17 5.44
N VAL A 300 -0.08 9.28 4.52
CA VAL A 300 -1.46 9.11 4.03
C VAL A 300 -2.06 7.76 4.38
N GLY A 301 -1.23 6.79 4.77
CA GLY A 301 -1.73 5.46 5.09
C GLY A 301 -0.79 4.61 5.92
N PHE A 302 -1.35 3.50 6.38
CA PHE A 302 -0.68 2.47 7.15
C PHE A 302 -0.85 1.13 6.44
N ASP A 303 0.22 0.38 6.34
CA ASP A 303 0.30 -0.91 5.66
C ASP A 303 0.83 -1.99 6.61
N LEU A 304 0.36 -3.23 6.45
CA LEU A 304 0.81 -4.41 7.18
C LEU A 304 1.41 -5.39 6.18
N VAL A 305 2.67 -5.78 6.41
CA VAL A 305 3.46 -6.56 5.43
C VAL A 305 4.08 -7.82 6.06
N ASP A 306 4.90 -8.54 5.30
CA ASP A 306 5.50 -9.88 5.53
C ASP A 306 4.81 -10.97 4.71
N ASP A 307 5.52 -12.09 4.51
CA ASP A 307 5.11 -13.26 3.73
C ASP A 307 3.74 -13.80 4.18
N GLU A 308 2.71 -13.53 3.40
CA GLU A 308 1.35 -14.01 3.64
C GLU A 308 1.22 -15.54 3.52
N SER A 309 2.17 -16.23 2.86
CA SER A 309 2.11 -17.68 2.69
C SER A 309 2.48 -18.47 3.95
N LYS A 310 3.07 -17.82 4.96
CA LYS A 310 3.41 -18.44 6.23
C LYS A 310 2.15 -18.99 6.91
N PRO A 311 2.15 -20.26 7.33
CA PRO A 311 1.01 -20.84 8.03
C PRO A 311 0.71 -20.07 9.33
N GLU A 312 -0.55 -19.74 9.53
CA GLU A 312 -1.03 -19.12 10.76
C GLU A 312 -2.25 -19.87 11.31
N ARG A 313 -2.48 -19.73 12.61
CA ARG A 313 -3.67 -20.30 13.25
C ARG A 313 -4.79 -19.28 13.13
N ARG A 314 -5.86 -19.63 12.41
CA ARG A 314 -7.07 -18.80 12.33
C ARG A 314 -7.54 -18.42 13.74
N PRO A 315 -7.80 -17.13 14.02
CA PRO A 315 -8.29 -16.71 15.32
C PRO A 315 -9.64 -17.34 15.64
N THR A 316 -9.88 -17.58 16.93
CA THR A 316 -11.23 -17.90 17.43
C THR A 316 -11.99 -16.61 17.77
N LYS A 317 -13.24 -16.72 18.22
CA LYS A 317 -14.02 -15.54 18.67
C LYS A 317 -13.45 -14.90 19.94
N HIS A 318 -12.86 -15.72 20.82
CA HIS A 318 -12.27 -15.28 22.09
C HIS A 318 -10.76 -15.43 21.98
N MET A 319 -10.12 -14.38 21.49
CA MET A 319 -8.67 -14.31 21.43
C MET A 319 -8.12 -13.68 22.70
N PRO A 320 -6.92 -14.09 23.16
CA PRO A 320 -6.21 -13.39 24.23
C PRO A 320 -6.05 -11.92 23.89
N THR A 321 -5.96 -11.05 24.90
CA THR A 321 -5.62 -9.64 24.71
C THR A 321 -4.15 -9.48 24.27
N PRO A 322 -3.75 -8.32 23.71
CA PRO A 322 -2.37 -8.09 23.28
C PRO A 322 -1.34 -8.21 24.39
N ALA A 323 -1.71 -7.86 25.62
CA ALA A 323 -0.85 -8.01 26.79
C ALA A 323 -0.67 -9.48 27.21
N GLU A 324 -1.73 -10.29 27.05
CA GLU A 324 -1.70 -11.74 27.33
C GLU A 324 -0.99 -12.54 26.23
N TRP A 325 -0.89 -12.00 25.00
CA TRP A 325 -0.14 -12.62 23.91
C TRP A 325 1.37 -12.55 24.16
N THR A 326 1.85 -13.48 24.98
CA THR A 326 3.25 -13.59 25.43
C THR A 326 3.95 -14.83 24.88
N ASN A 327 3.24 -15.67 24.10
CA ASN A 327 3.81 -16.85 23.46
C ASN A 327 4.76 -16.46 22.31
N GLU A 328 5.51 -17.43 21.79
CA GLU A 328 6.53 -17.23 20.74
C GLU A 328 5.94 -17.17 19.33
N PHE A 329 4.66 -17.52 19.15
CA PHE A 329 4.02 -17.54 17.85
C PHE A 329 3.63 -16.12 17.42
N ASN A 330 3.73 -15.88 16.12
CA ASN A 330 3.23 -14.65 15.52
C ASN A 330 1.70 -14.62 15.61
N PRO A 331 1.07 -13.51 16.05
CA PRO A 331 -0.38 -13.35 15.92
C PRO A 331 -0.82 -13.49 14.46
N ALA A 332 -2.03 -14.00 14.25
CA ALA A 332 -2.59 -14.14 12.91
C ALA A 332 -2.84 -12.77 12.24
N TYR A 333 -2.90 -12.74 10.91
CA TYR A 333 -3.12 -11.53 10.12
C TYR A 333 -4.31 -10.71 10.62
N SER A 334 -5.46 -11.34 10.81
CA SER A 334 -6.69 -10.68 11.26
C SER A 334 -6.59 -10.11 12.68
N TYR A 335 -5.71 -10.66 13.51
CA TYR A 335 -5.40 -10.10 14.83
C TYR A 335 -4.63 -8.79 14.69
N TYR A 336 -3.57 -8.75 13.87
CA TYR A 336 -2.88 -7.49 13.54
C TYR A 336 -3.85 -6.47 12.95
N ALA A 337 -4.64 -6.87 11.95
CA ALA A 337 -5.57 -5.98 11.25
C ALA A 337 -6.56 -5.32 12.21
N TYR A 338 -7.13 -6.06 13.18
CA TYR A 338 -8.06 -5.50 14.16
C TYR A 338 -7.41 -4.45 15.06
N TYR A 339 -6.31 -4.77 15.74
CA TYR A 339 -5.71 -3.81 16.68
C TYR A 339 -5.15 -2.59 15.96
N PHE A 340 -4.67 -2.76 14.72
CA PHE A 340 -4.26 -1.62 13.90
C PHE A 340 -5.46 -0.78 13.48
N TYR A 341 -6.55 -1.40 13.03
CA TYR A 341 -7.79 -0.70 12.71
C TYR A 341 -8.32 0.07 13.92
N ALA A 342 -8.43 -0.56 15.08
CA ALA A 342 -9.04 0.03 16.26
C ALA A 342 -8.28 1.27 16.72
N ASN A 343 -6.95 1.18 16.82
CA ASN A 343 -6.11 2.33 17.18
C ASN A 343 -6.08 3.40 16.08
N LEU A 344 -6.04 3.03 14.80
CA LEU A 344 -6.11 4.01 13.71
C LEU A 344 -7.46 4.71 13.67
N TYR A 345 -8.56 4.01 13.97
CA TYR A 345 -9.90 4.59 14.03
C TYR A 345 -9.98 5.68 15.11
N THR A 346 -9.59 5.36 16.35
CA THR A 346 -9.64 6.33 17.45
C THR A 346 -8.65 7.47 17.24
N LEU A 347 -7.45 7.18 16.72
CA LEU A 347 -6.46 8.19 16.32
C LEU A 347 -7.02 9.13 15.26
N ASN A 348 -7.61 8.59 14.19
CA ASN A 348 -8.14 9.39 13.09
C ASN A 348 -9.30 10.27 13.55
N LYS A 349 -10.19 9.77 14.41
CA LYS A 349 -11.27 10.59 14.98
C LYS A 349 -10.73 11.74 15.84
N LEU A 350 -9.69 11.49 16.63
CA LEU A 350 -9.00 12.54 17.38
C LEU A 350 -8.31 13.55 16.44
N ARG A 351 -7.60 13.08 15.41
CA ARG A 351 -6.93 13.94 14.44
C ARG A 351 -7.92 14.80 13.65
N GLU A 352 -9.03 14.21 13.20
CA GLU A 352 -10.16 14.88 12.55
C GLU A 352 -10.73 15.99 13.45
N SER A 353 -10.98 15.69 14.74
CA SER A 353 -11.48 16.69 15.70
C SER A 353 -10.55 17.89 15.92
N LYS A 354 -9.27 17.74 15.57
CA LYS A 354 -8.21 18.75 15.66
C LYS A 354 -7.86 19.37 14.29
N GLY A 355 -8.57 19.01 13.22
CA GLY A 355 -8.26 19.47 11.86
C GLY A 355 -6.92 18.98 11.31
N MET A 356 -6.43 17.84 11.81
CA MET A 356 -5.19 17.21 11.36
C MET A 356 -5.47 16.10 10.34
N GLN A 357 -4.50 15.85 9.46
CA GLN A 357 -4.59 14.81 8.43
C GLN A 357 -4.71 13.40 9.01
N THR A 358 -5.68 12.63 8.54
CA THR A 358 -5.91 11.24 8.92
C THR A 358 -5.09 10.24 8.10
N ILE A 359 -4.91 9.03 8.62
CA ILE A 359 -4.08 7.97 8.04
C ILE A 359 -4.97 6.77 7.70
N LYS A 360 -5.07 6.39 6.42
CA LYS A 360 -5.93 5.28 5.96
C LYS A 360 -5.28 3.92 6.17
N LEU A 361 -6.05 2.89 6.55
CA LEU A 361 -5.53 1.52 6.64
C LEU A 361 -5.60 0.85 5.26
N ARG A 362 -4.43 0.51 4.70
CA ARG A 362 -4.25 0.00 3.33
C ARG A 362 -3.23 -1.14 3.29
N PRO A 363 -3.56 -2.32 3.85
CA PRO A 363 -2.59 -3.39 4.03
C PRO A 363 -2.30 -4.16 2.73
N HIS A 364 -1.17 -4.84 2.69
CA HIS A 364 -1.01 -6.03 1.85
C HIS A 364 -2.01 -7.07 2.29
N CYS A 365 -2.78 -7.58 1.33
CA CYS A 365 -3.81 -8.56 1.62
C CYS A 365 -4.11 -9.46 0.43
N GLY A 366 -4.01 -10.76 0.64
CA GLY A 366 -4.47 -11.77 -0.29
C GLY A 366 -3.61 -11.85 -1.55
N GLU A 367 -2.32 -11.54 -1.45
CA GLU A 367 -1.32 -11.99 -2.42
C GLU A 367 -1.16 -13.51 -2.33
N ALA A 368 -0.97 -13.99 -1.11
CA ALA A 368 -0.87 -15.38 -0.73
C ALA A 368 -1.73 -15.63 0.52
N GLY A 369 -1.42 -16.67 1.29
CA GLY A 369 -2.12 -16.95 2.54
C GLY A 369 -3.58 -17.42 2.41
N ASP A 370 -4.30 -17.31 3.53
CA ASP A 370 -5.67 -17.77 3.69
C ASP A 370 -6.70 -16.71 3.28
N ILE A 371 -7.92 -17.17 3.00
CA ILE A 371 -9.02 -16.32 2.54
C ILE A 371 -9.57 -15.38 3.62
N ASP A 372 -9.33 -15.69 4.89
CA ASP A 372 -9.74 -14.85 6.01
C ASP A 372 -9.00 -13.52 6.11
N HIS A 373 -7.82 -13.40 5.48
CA HIS A 373 -7.13 -12.10 5.31
C HIS A 373 -8.05 -11.12 4.56
N LEU A 374 -8.60 -11.55 3.43
CA LEU A 374 -9.53 -10.76 2.62
C LEU A 374 -10.85 -10.51 3.33
N ALA A 375 -11.34 -11.45 4.15
CA ALA A 375 -12.53 -11.22 4.95
C ALA A 375 -12.31 -10.16 6.04
N ALA A 376 -11.16 -10.19 6.71
CA ALA A 376 -10.77 -9.18 7.70
C ALA A 376 -10.58 -7.81 7.05
N ALA A 377 -9.86 -7.75 5.93
CA ALA A 377 -9.61 -6.50 5.22
C ALA A 377 -10.90 -5.88 4.67
N PHE A 378 -11.84 -6.68 4.17
CA PHE A 378 -13.17 -6.21 3.75
C PHE A 378 -13.92 -5.46 4.86
N LEU A 379 -13.81 -5.92 6.11
CA LEU A 379 -14.51 -5.32 7.25
C LEU A 379 -13.81 -4.06 7.79
N LEU A 380 -12.49 -3.96 7.64
CA LEU A 380 -11.68 -2.99 8.40
C LEU A 380 -10.96 -1.95 7.53
N CYS A 381 -10.60 -2.28 6.29
CA CYS A 381 -9.60 -1.53 5.52
C CYS A 381 -10.23 -0.64 4.44
N ASN A 382 -9.54 0.44 4.09
CA ASN A 382 -10.00 1.36 3.04
C ASN A 382 -9.72 0.80 1.63
N ASN A 383 -8.51 0.27 1.42
CA ASN A 383 -8.04 -0.36 0.18
C ASN A 383 -7.12 -1.54 0.57
N ILE A 384 -6.72 -2.37 -0.40
CA ILE A 384 -5.69 -3.39 -0.20
C ILE A 384 -4.67 -3.40 -1.34
N CYS A 385 -3.45 -3.87 -1.04
CA CYS A 385 -2.47 -4.27 -2.05
C CYS A 385 -2.68 -5.74 -2.43
N HIS A 386 -2.45 -6.09 -3.70
CA HIS A 386 -2.59 -7.42 -4.32
C HIS A 386 -4.02 -7.92 -4.54
N GLY A 387 -4.70 -8.49 -3.54
CA GLY A 387 -6.05 -9.05 -3.71
C GLY A 387 -6.16 -10.25 -4.68
N ILE A 388 -5.04 -10.88 -5.08
CA ILE A 388 -4.99 -12.01 -6.03
C ILE A 388 -5.95 -13.14 -5.63
N ASN A 389 -5.98 -13.46 -4.34
CA ASN A 389 -6.77 -14.54 -3.79
C ASN A 389 -8.28 -14.31 -3.88
N LEU A 390 -8.77 -13.10 -4.21
CA LEU A 390 -10.17 -12.86 -4.55
C LEU A 390 -10.62 -13.70 -5.75
N ARG A 391 -9.71 -14.27 -6.54
CA ARG A 391 -10.07 -15.23 -7.61
C ARG A 391 -10.66 -16.55 -7.08
N LYS A 392 -10.47 -16.88 -5.80
CA LYS A 392 -10.92 -18.15 -5.20
C LYS A 392 -12.34 -18.08 -4.58
N PRO A 393 -12.71 -17.04 -3.79
CA PRO A 393 -14.05 -16.92 -3.19
C PRO A 393 -14.95 -15.94 -3.98
N PRO A 394 -15.95 -16.42 -4.76
CA PRO A 394 -16.84 -15.53 -5.51
C PRO A 394 -17.61 -14.55 -4.63
N VAL A 395 -17.97 -14.95 -3.41
CA VAL A 395 -18.72 -14.09 -2.49
C VAL A 395 -17.91 -12.86 -2.10
N LEU A 396 -16.66 -13.03 -1.62
CA LEU A 396 -15.82 -11.90 -1.26
C LEU A 396 -15.51 -11.02 -2.48
N GLN A 397 -15.21 -11.61 -3.64
CA GLN A 397 -14.97 -10.82 -4.85
C GLN A 397 -16.18 -9.94 -5.22
N TYR A 398 -17.38 -10.49 -5.12
CA TYR A 398 -18.60 -9.73 -5.38
C TYR A 398 -18.84 -8.64 -4.33
N LEU A 399 -18.53 -8.91 -3.06
CA LEU A 399 -18.59 -7.89 -1.99
C LEU A 399 -17.58 -6.75 -2.22
N TYR A 400 -16.35 -7.05 -2.64
CA TYR A 400 -15.35 -6.03 -3.02
C TYR A 400 -15.79 -5.20 -4.22
N TYR A 401 -16.46 -5.81 -5.20
CA TYR A 401 -17.11 -5.09 -6.29
C TYR A 401 -18.22 -4.17 -5.79
N LEU A 402 -19.14 -4.66 -4.96
CA LEU A 402 -20.26 -3.86 -4.46
C LEU A 402 -19.80 -2.68 -3.60
N ALA A 403 -18.84 -2.93 -2.70
CA ALA A 403 -18.26 -1.92 -1.84
C ALA A 403 -17.25 -1.00 -2.55
N GLN A 404 -16.84 -1.35 -3.78
CA GLN A 404 -15.83 -0.62 -4.56
C GLN A 404 -14.50 -0.40 -3.81
N ILE A 405 -14.08 -1.39 -3.00
CA ILE A 405 -12.80 -1.38 -2.29
C ILE A 405 -11.65 -1.43 -3.30
N GLY A 406 -10.68 -0.51 -3.17
CA GLY A 406 -9.55 -0.39 -4.09
C GLY A 406 -8.57 -1.56 -3.99
N LEU A 407 -8.13 -2.06 -5.13
CA LEU A 407 -7.13 -3.11 -5.29
C LEU A 407 -5.91 -2.54 -6.04
N ALA A 408 -4.81 -2.29 -5.32
CA ALA A 408 -3.53 -1.93 -5.92
C ALA A 408 -2.75 -3.19 -6.29
N MET A 409 -2.73 -3.55 -7.57
CA MET A 409 -2.19 -4.82 -8.04
C MET A 409 -0.88 -4.62 -8.79
N SER A 410 0.11 -5.49 -8.51
CA SER A 410 1.42 -5.46 -9.16
C SER A 410 1.70 -6.75 -9.96
N PRO A 411 1.08 -6.93 -11.14
CA PRO A 411 1.17 -8.16 -11.94
C PRO A 411 2.58 -8.67 -12.24
N LEU A 412 3.54 -7.79 -12.58
CA LEU A 412 4.93 -8.19 -12.82
C LEU A 412 5.62 -8.71 -11.55
N SER A 413 5.34 -8.09 -10.39
CA SER A 413 5.79 -8.61 -9.09
C SER A 413 5.20 -10.00 -8.82
N ASN A 414 3.89 -10.13 -8.97
CA ASN A 414 3.20 -11.38 -8.67
C ASN A 414 3.70 -12.50 -9.60
N ASN A 415 4.05 -12.19 -10.86
CA ASN A 415 4.69 -13.12 -11.79
C ASN A 415 6.05 -13.62 -11.32
N SER A 416 6.83 -12.78 -10.65
CA SER A 416 8.13 -13.17 -10.10
C SER A 416 7.99 -14.04 -8.85
N LEU A 417 6.93 -13.87 -8.05
CA LEU A 417 6.83 -14.47 -6.72
C LEU A 417 5.80 -15.58 -6.56
N PHE A 418 4.58 -15.44 -7.08
CA PHE A 418 3.45 -16.27 -6.66
C PHE A 418 2.54 -16.79 -7.78
N LEU A 419 2.52 -16.13 -8.94
CA LEU A 419 1.51 -16.40 -9.96
C LEU A 419 1.93 -15.95 -11.35
N ASP A 420 2.05 -16.91 -12.28
CA ASP A 420 2.31 -16.65 -13.71
C ASP A 420 1.45 -15.50 -14.27
N TYR A 421 2.06 -14.62 -15.06
CA TYR A 421 1.44 -13.39 -15.56
C TYR A 421 0.10 -13.61 -16.26
N HIS A 422 0.00 -14.63 -17.13
CA HIS A 422 -1.24 -14.97 -17.86
C HIS A 422 -2.37 -15.49 -16.96
N ARG A 423 -2.04 -15.92 -15.74
CA ARG A 423 -3.00 -16.43 -14.75
C ARG A 423 -3.36 -15.38 -13.70
N ASN A 424 -2.77 -14.19 -13.78
CA ASN A 424 -3.11 -13.07 -12.93
C ASN A 424 -4.58 -12.67 -13.15
N PRO A 425 -5.38 -12.46 -12.09
CA PRO A 425 -6.80 -12.19 -12.25
C PRO A 425 -7.14 -10.74 -12.58
N PHE A 426 -6.16 -9.82 -12.60
CA PHE A 426 -6.35 -8.41 -12.93
C PHE A 426 -7.29 -8.16 -14.12
N PRO A 427 -7.08 -8.75 -15.33
CA PRO A 427 -7.96 -8.48 -16.48
C PRO A 427 -9.42 -8.87 -16.20
N SER A 428 -9.65 -9.97 -15.49
CA SER A 428 -11.01 -10.38 -15.10
C SER A 428 -11.63 -9.43 -14.07
N PHE A 429 -10.83 -8.94 -13.10
CA PHE A 429 -11.30 -7.99 -12.10
C PHE A 429 -11.66 -6.65 -12.74
N PHE A 430 -10.83 -6.17 -13.65
CA PHE A 430 -11.09 -4.97 -14.45
C PHE A 430 -12.36 -5.12 -15.31
N GLN A 431 -12.53 -6.25 -16.01
CA GLN A 431 -13.73 -6.47 -16.83
C GLN A 431 -15.00 -6.49 -15.98
N ARG A 432 -14.95 -7.11 -14.79
CA ARG A 432 -16.07 -7.15 -13.83
C ARG A 432 -16.35 -5.80 -13.17
N GLY A 433 -15.47 -4.81 -13.31
CA GLY A 433 -15.65 -3.47 -12.74
C GLY A 433 -15.25 -3.37 -11.27
N LEU A 434 -14.36 -4.25 -10.79
CA LEU A 434 -13.69 -4.02 -9.52
C LEU A 434 -12.81 -2.77 -9.62
N ASN A 435 -12.67 -2.06 -8.51
CA ASN A 435 -11.84 -0.86 -8.40
C ASN A 435 -10.35 -1.24 -8.38
N VAL A 436 -9.77 -1.52 -9.55
CA VAL A 436 -8.36 -1.94 -9.70
C VAL A 436 -7.46 -0.79 -10.17
N SER A 437 -6.23 -0.76 -9.67
CA SER A 437 -5.10 0.02 -10.19
C SER A 437 -3.90 -0.89 -10.44
N LEU A 438 -3.00 -0.43 -11.32
CA LEU A 438 -1.69 -1.06 -11.54
C LEU A 438 -0.63 -0.35 -10.70
N SER A 439 0.34 -1.11 -10.20
CA SER A 439 1.43 -0.65 -9.35
C SER A 439 2.71 -1.45 -9.57
N SER A 440 3.85 -0.90 -9.16
CA SER A 440 5.16 -1.48 -9.49
C SER A 440 5.76 -2.41 -8.44
N ASP A 441 5.33 -2.30 -7.17
CA ASP A 441 5.85 -3.04 -6.01
C ASP A 441 7.32 -2.72 -5.70
N ASP A 442 8.24 -3.43 -6.36
CA ASP A 442 9.68 -3.37 -6.17
C ASP A 442 10.40 -3.09 -7.50
N PRO A 443 10.41 -1.83 -8.00
CA PRO A 443 11.14 -1.42 -9.21
C PRO A 443 12.56 -1.95 -9.33
N LEU A 444 13.30 -1.97 -8.21
CA LEU A 444 14.67 -2.46 -8.15
C LEU A 444 14.77 -3.95 -8.51
N GLN A 445 13.83 -4.76 -8.02
CA GLN A 445 13.82 -6.21 -8.22
C GLN A 445 13.14 -6.63 -9.51
N ILE A 446 12.20 -5.84 -10.05
CA ILE A 446 11.26 -6.34 -11.07
C ILE A 446 11.44 -5.66 -12.43
N HIS A 447 11.69 -4.36 -12.43
CA HIS A 447 11.54 -3.53 -13.62
C HIS A 447 12.87 -3.27 -14.31
N LEU A 448 12.84 -3.20 -15.65
CA LEU A 448 14.04 -2.99 -16.47
C LEU A 448 14.18 -1.54 -16.93
N THR A 449 13.08 -0.79 -16.99
CA THR A 449 13.04 0.57 -17.50
C THR A 449 13.26 1.61 -16.39
N LYS A 450 13.40 2.89 -16.78
CA LYS A 450 13.44 4.01 -15.81
C LYS A 450 12.05 4.33 -15.25
N GLU A 451 10.99 4.05 -16.02
CA GLU A 451 9.61 4.38 -15.67
C GLU A 451 8.84 3.09 -15.33
N ALA A 452 9.14 2.50 -14.18
CA ALA A 452 8.60 1.20 -13.75
C ALA A 452 7.07 1.10 -13.83
N LEU A 453 6.35 2.14 -13.39
CA LEU A 453 4.89 2.15 -13.51
C LEU A 453 4.45 2.12 -14.98
N VAL A 454 5.09 2.89 -15.87
CA VAL A 454 4.74 2.89 -17.31
C VAL A 454 5.05 1.54 -17.96
N GLU A 455 6.12 0.86 -17.53
CA GLU A 455 6.42 -0.51 -17.93
C GLU A 455 5.30 -1.48 -17.52
N GLU A 456 4.80 -1.40 -16.28
CA GLU A 456 3.66 -2.20 -15.80
C GLU A 456 2.42 -2.00 -16.70
N TYR A 457 2.04 -0.76 -16.97
CA TYR A 457 0.93 -0.44 -17.87
C TYR A 457 1.18 -0.94 -19.30
N SER A 458 2.40 -0.83 -19.80
CA SER A 458 2.76 -1.21 -21.17
C SER A 458 2.68 -2.72 -21.36
N VAL A 459 3.23 -3.51 -20.41
CA VAL A 459 3.14 -4.98 -20.47
C VAL A 459 1.70 -5.44 -20.31
N ALA A 460 0.95 -4.86 -19.37
CA ALA A 460 -0.49 -5.14 -19.21
C ALA A 460 -1.28 -4.87 -20.49
N ALA A 461 -1.03 -3.73 -21.15
CA ALA A 461 -1.69 -3.37 -22.40
C ALA A 461 -1.41 -4.38 -23.52
N GLN A 462 -0.14 -4.78 -23.69
CA GLN A 462 0.25 -5.67 -24.79
C GLN A 462 -0.21 -7.12 -24.57
N VAL A 463 -0.15 -7.61 -23.32
CA VAL A 463 -0.50 -8.99 -23.00
C VAL A 463 -2.02 -9.17 -22.89
N TRP A 464 -2.73 -8.24 -22.23
CA TRP A 464 -4.18 -8.34 -22.01
C TRP A 464 -5.02 -7.55 -23.02
N LYS A 465 -4.38 -6.94 -24.02
CA LYS A 465 -5.03 -6.21 -25.12
C LYS A 465 -5.91 -5.05 -24.63
N LEU A 466 -5.40 -4.30 -23.65
CA LEU A 466 -6.09 -3.13 -23.12
C LEU A 466 -5.98 -1.96 -24.09
N SER A 467 -7.10 -1.28 -24.29
CA SER A 467 -7.18 -0.04 -25.10
C SER A 467 -6.67 1.17 -24.32
N ALA A 468 -6.44 2.29 -25.02
CA ALA A 468 -6.12 3.56 -24.36
C ALA A 468 -7.22 3.99 -23.36
N CYS A 469 -8.49 3.77 -23.68
CA CYS A 469 -9.62 4.00 -22.77
C CYS A 469 -9.47 3.20 -21.48
N ASP A 470 -9.11 1.91 -21.58
CA ASP A 470 -8.92 1.03 -20.42
C ASP A 470 -7.75 1.49 -19.56
N LEU A 471 -6.60 1.83 -20.17
CA LEU A 471 -5.44 2.33 -19.43
C LEU A 471 -5.74 3.66 -18.74
N CYS A 472 -6.52 4.53 -19.37
CA CYS A 472 -6.96 5.80 -18.78
C CYS A 472 -7.93 5.57 -17.61
N GLU A 473 -8.83 4.58 -17.71
CA GLU A 473 -9.73 4.19 -16.61
C GLU A 473 -8.93 3.66 -15.40
N ILE A 474 -7.96 2.77 -15.64
CA ILE A 474 -7.09 2.22 -14.59
C ILE A 474 -6.26 3.33 -13.93
N ALA A 475 -5.69 4.24 -14.73
CA ALA A 475 -4.96 5.40 -14.22
C ALA A 475 -5.86 6.36 -13.43
N ARG A 476 -7.09 6.64 -13.90
CA ARG A 476 -8.08 7.42 -13.14
C ARG A 476 -8.34 6.77 -11.78
N ASN A 477 -8.58 5.46 -11.75
CA ASN A 477 -8.83 4.73 -10.50
C ASN A 477 -7.65 4.81 -9.53
N SER A 478 -6.40 4.77 -10.03
CA SER A 478 -5.21 4.95 -9.18
C SER A 478 -5.23 6.28 -8.42
N VAL A 479 -5.68 7.36 -9.05
CA VAL A 479 -5.83 8.68 -8.41
C VAL A 479 -6.95 8.66 -7.37
N TYR A 480 -8.09 8.02 -7.65
CA TYR A 480 -9.16 7.86 -6.66
C TYR A 480 -8.67 7.12 -5.41
N GLN A 481 -7.96 6.01 -5.61
CA GLN A 481 -7.42 5.17 -4.53
C GLN A 481 -6.31 5.85 -3.72
N SER A 482 -5.60 6.80 -4.33
CA SER A 482 -4.47 7.48 -3.68
C SER A 482 -4.86 8.34 -2.48
N GLY A 483 -3.90 8.62 -1.62
CA GLY A 483 -4.01 9.47 -0.44
C GLY A 483 -3.69 10.95 -0.68
N PHE A 484 -3.50 11.36 -1.94
CA PHE A 484 -3.27 12.77 -2.26
C PHE A 484 -4.45 13.67 -1.87
N SER A 485 -4.14 14.94 -1.62
CA SER A 485 -5.12 15.93 -1.13
C SER A 485 -6.32 16.10 -2.08
N HIS A 486 -7.45 16.54 -1.52
CA HIS A 486 -8.62 16.93 -2.30
C HIS A 486 -8.27 17.93 -3.40
N MET A 487 -7.42 18.93 -3.09
CA MET A 487 -6.97 19.94 -4.06
C MET A 487 -6.19 19.33 -5.23
N SER A 488 -5.32 18.37 -4.96
CA SER A 488 -4.60 17.62 -5.98
C SER A 488 -5.58 16.86 -6.87
N LYS A 489 -6.56 16.16 -6.28
CA LYS A 489 -7.57 15.39 -7.03
C LYS A 489 -8.50 16.28 -7.86
N LEU A 490 -8.93 17.45 -7.36
CA LEU A 490 -9.67 18.45 -8.14
C LEU A 490 -8.87 18.88 -9.38
N HIS A 491 -7.57 19.15 -9.21
CA HIS A 491 -6.70 19.56 -10.30
C HIS A 491 -6.50 18.44 -11.35
N TRP A 492 -6.38 17.18 -10.91
CA TRP A 492 -6.04 16.04 -11.75
C TRP A 492 -7.23 15.38 -12.43
N LEU A 493 -8.38 15.32 -11.77
CA LEU A 493 -9.57 14.60 -12.24
C LEU A 493 -10.73 15.52 -12.65
N GLY A 494 -10.74 16.76 -12.16
CA GLY A 494 -11.80 17.74 -12.42
C GLY A 494 -12.53 18.19 -11.15
N ASN A 495 -13.22 19.32 -11.23
CA ASN A 495 -13.81 20.01 -10.07
C ASN A 495 -14.97 19.24 -9.41
N LYS A 496 -15.50 18.21 -10.08
CA LYS A 496 -16.62 17.39 -9.60
C LYS A 496 -16.23 15.94 -9.32
N TYR A 497 -14.93 15.64 -9.22
CA TYR A 497 -14.45 14.24 -9.12
C TYR A 497 -15.09 13.45 -7.97
N PHE A 498 -15.53 14.13 -6.90
CA PHE A 498 -16.15 13.47 -5.74
C PHE A 498 -17.57 12.94 -6.03
N LEU A 499 -18.23 13.38 -7.10
CA LEU A 499 -19.55 12.88 -7.52
C LEU A 499 -19.43 11.50 -8.18
N ARG A 500 -20.41 10.62 -7.93
CA ARG A 500 -20.52 9.33 -8.61
C ARG A 500 -21.04 9.50 -10.03
N GLY A 501 -20.67 8.54 -10.87
CA GLY A 501 -21.15 8.46 -12.23
C GLY A 501 -20.52 9.48 -13.19
N PRO A 502 -21.13 9.68 -14.37
CA PRO A 502 -20.54 10.46 -15.46
C PRO A 502 -20.38 11.95 -15.13
N GLU A 503 -21.17 12.49 -14.20
CA GLU A 503 -21.07 13.90 -13.78
C GLU A 503 -19.77 14.22 -13.04
N GLY A 504 -19.19 13.22 -12.35
CA GLY A 504 -17.90 13.33 -11.69
C GLY A 504 -16.70 13.04 -12.59
N ASN A 505 -16.89 13.01 -13.91
CA ASN A 505 -15.81 12.77 -14.85
C ASN A 505 -15.62 13.96 -15.80
N ASP A 506 -14.42 14.53 -15.78
CA ASP A 506 -13.97 15.47 -16.80
C ASP A 506 -13.02 14.76 -17.77
N ILE A 507 -13.52 14.46 -18.98
CA ILE A 507 -12.72 13.80 -20.03
C ILE A 507 -11.48 14.62 -20.43
N GLN A 508 -11.51 15.96 -20.28
CA GLN A 508 -10.37 16.83 -20.58
C GLN A 508 -9.27 16.73 -19.51
N LYS A 509 -9.49 15.94 -18.46
CA LYS A 509 -8.54 15.64 -17.38
C LYS A 509 -8.20 14.16 -17.32
N THR A 510 -9.21 13.29 -17.41
CA THR A 510 -9.07 11.85 -17.23
C THR A 510 -8.82 11.09 -18.52
N ASN A 511 -9.19 11.67 -19.67
CA ASN A 511 -9.26 11.01 -20.96
C ASN A 511 -10.11 9.74 -20.98
N VAL A 512 -11.04 9.59 -20.02
CA VAL A 512 -12.00 8.48 -19.99
C VAL A 512 -13.33 8.98 -20.53
N PRO A 513 -13.90 8.36 -21.58
CA PRO A 513 -15.20 8.71 -22.12
C PRO A 513 -16.31 8.62 -21.07
N ASN A 514 -17.21 9.62 -21.05
CA ASN A 514 -18.35 9.61 -20.12
C ASN A 514 -19.24 8.37 -20.29
N MET A 515 -19.33 7.81 -21.51
CA MET A 515 -20.09 6.57 -21.74
C MET A 515 -19.48 5.34 -21.04
N ARG A 516 -18.16 5.29 -20.87
CA ARG A 516 -17.50 4.24 -20.07
C ARG A 516 -17.91 4.36 -18.61
N ILE A 517 -17.86 5.58 -18.06
CA ILE A 517 -18.22 5.85 -16.67
C ILE A 517 -19.71 5.60 -16.42
N ALA A 518 -20.59 6.03 -17.36
CA ALA A 518 -22.02 5.75 -17.29
C ALA A 518 -22.29 4.25 -17.26
N PHE A 519 -21.67 3.46 -18.15
CA PHE A 519 -21.79 2.00 -18.15
C PHE A 519 -21.40 1.38 -16.80
N ARG A 520 -20.24 1.77 -16.25
CA ARG A 520 -19.75 1.27 -14.94
C ARG A 520 -20.73 1.62 -13.82
N HIS A 521 -21.18 2.87 -13.79
CA HIS A 521 -22.06 3.39 -12.75
C HIS A 521 -23.45 2.75 -12.79
N GLU A 522 -24.09 2.71 -13.96
CA GLU A 522 -25.40 2.09 -14.16
C GLU A 522 -25.35 0.60 -13.82
N THR A 523 -24.31 -0.11 -14.28
CA THR A 523 -24.15 -1.54 -13.97
C THR A 523 -23.99 -1.78 -12.47
N TRP A 524 -23.24 -0.93 -11.76
CA TRP A 524 -23.11 -1.04 -10.31
C TRP A 524 -24.42 -0.70 -9.58
N ILE A 525 -25.16 0.32 -10.02
CA ILE A 525 -26.49 0.63 -9.49
C ILE A 525 -27.44 -0.56 -9.68
N ASP A 526 -27.44 -1.18 -10.86
CA ASP A 526 -28.28 -2.35 -11.16
C ASP A 526 -28.00 -3.50 -10.19
N GLU A 527 -26.72 -3.80 -9.91
CA GLU A 527 -26.34 -4.84 -8.95
C GLU A 527 -26.74 -4.48 -7.51
N MET A 528 -26.54 -3.23 -7.10
CA MET A 528 -26.97 -2.74 -5.79
C MET A 528 -28.49 -2.85 -5.65
N GLN A 529 -29.26 -2.40 -6.63
CA GLN A 529 -30.71 -2.50 -6.62
C GLN A 529 -31.18 -3.96 -6.65
N TYR A 530 -30.52 -4.83 -7.42
CA TYR A 530 -30.79 -6.26 -7.42
C TYR A 530 -30.62 -6.86 -6.02
N LEU A 531 -29.50 -6.59 -5.35
CA LEU A 531 -29.20 -7.14 -4.02
C LEU A 531 -30.16 -6.62 -2.95
N TYR A 532 -30.49 -5.32 -2.97
CA TYR A 532 -31.40 -4.70 -2.02
C TYR A 532 -32.88 -4.80 -2.43
N SER A 533 -33.21 -5.61 -3.43
CA SER A 533 -34.59 -5.79 -3.91
C SER A 533 -35.31 -4.47 -4.26
N GLY A 534 -34.61 -3.58 -4.96
CA GLY A 534 -35.10 -2.26 -5.39
C GLY A 534 -35.08 -1.18 -4.31
N ARG A 535 -34.48 -1.45 -3.14
CA ARG A 535 -34.44 -0.53 -1.99
C ARG A 535 -33.05 0.03 -1.71
N ALA A 536 -32.09 -0.12 -2.63
CA ALA A 536 -30.75 0.40 -2.42
C ALA A 536 -30.80 1.93 -2.38
N ARG A 537 -30.21 2.52 -1.33
CA ARG A 537 -29.91 3.95 -1.32
C ARG A 537 -28.58 4.15 -2.01
N ILE A 538 -28.60 4.81 -3.15
CA ILE A 538 -27.40 5.09 -3.92
C ILE A 538 -26.83 6.43 -3.46
N PRO A 539 -25.60 6.46 -2.91
CA PRO A 539 -24.96 7.71 -2.54
C PRO A 539 -24.58 8.53 -3.78
N GLU A 540 -24.78 9.84 -3.73
CA GLU A 540 -24.36 10.76 -4.80
C GLU A 540 -22.85 10.92 -4.89
N GLU A 541 -22.13 10.77 -3.76
CA GLU A 541 -20.69 10.96 -3.66
C GLU A 541 -19.91 9.65 -3.48
N ILE A 542 -18.67 9.63 -3.99
CA ILE A 542 -17.77 8.47 -3.98
C ILE A 542 -17.28 8.12 -2.57
N ASP A 543 -17.06 9.12 -1.74
CA ASP A 543 -16.67 8.98 -0.33
C ASP A 543 -17.46 10.02 0.47
N PRO A 544 -18.62 9.67 1.07
CA PRO A 544 -19.48 10.63 1.77
C PRO A 544 -18.88 11.17 3.08
N ALA A 545 -17.65 10.75 3.41
CA ALA A 545 -16.85 11.27 4.53
C ALA A 545 -15.73 12.23 4.07
N MET A 546 -15.68 12.61 2.79
CA MET A 546 -14.78 13.67 2.29
C MET A 546 -15.28 15.07 2.60
#